data_AF-A0A9Q5ZA87-F1
#
_entry.id   AF-A0A9Q5ZA87-F1
#
_cell.length_a   1.000
_cell.length_b   1.000
_cell.length_c   1.000
_cell.angle_alpha   90.00
_cell.angle_beta   90.00
_cell.angle_gamma   90.00
#
_symmetry.space_group_name_H-M   'P 1'
#
loop_
_entity.id
_entity.type
_entity.pdbx_description
1 polymer ?
#
loop_
_entity_poly.entity_id
_entity_poly.type
_entity_poly.pdbx_seq_one_letter_code
_entity_poly.pdbx_strand_id
1 'polypeptide(L)'
;MTEEEIREWAESTFQRPKALQELPLILTPIYLFKTPEELRRRSSVVKPSLDAWMLDAKKEDELLRIERRFIPFVEIYIPDTPKGKEFFSIAKAIGEIPMQAQVKPKNENQGYWLKTNHYFYQARGILFAHKLLGVIPNPLRKRGLFSKYLPETSIRNLDQIANVDLAEYHLIKEGEDYIRQRVDTANIVSPSNKNPFELFLSIKKQAFLDSWNLGPASLEPVSPETKWLSIEEQEDFLRKRIRLLEQNPWMEPTKKQKNKQEQITYKQEEQEYLKFLKNYQCYGDFILALRPLHWELEKPWEQYIKTLKLAKTAYIDDLYWQAGQPYKAQEISVGEQPHQTRRTRKRQRVKGAVDILGYIHWQWA
;
A
#
# COMPACT_ATOMS: atom_id res chain seq x y z
N MET A 1 -17.74 -35.11 -8.55
CA MET A 1 -17.43 -33.87 -9.27
C MET A 1 -15.93 -33.66 -9.27
N THR A 2 -15.35 -33.25 -10.39
CA THR A 2 -13.96 -32.81 -10.50
C THR A 2 -13.75 -31.46 -9.80
N GLU A 3 -12.51 -31.05 -9.56
CA GLU A 3 -12.22 -29.74 -8.93
C GLU A 3 -12.67 -28.56 -9.81
N GLU A 4 -12.60 -28.74 -11.13
CA GLU A 4 -13.10 -27.78 -12.12
C GLU A 4 -14.63 -27.68 -12.08
N GLU A 5 -15.34 -28.81 -12.04
CA GLU A 5 -16.81 -28.85 -11.88
C GLU A 5 -17.27 -28.19 -10.57
N ILE A 6 -16.51 -28.36 -9.48
CA ILE A 6 -16.84 -27.74 -8.19
C ILE A 6 -16.61 -26.23 -8.23
N ARG A 7 -15.57 -25.77 -8.93
CA ARG A 7 -15.31 -24.34 -9.14
C ARG A 7 -16.40 -23.71 -10.00
N GLU A 8 -16.78 -24.32 -11.11
CA GLU A 8 -17.86 -23.84 -11.98
C GLU A 8 -19.20 -23.80 -11.27
N TRP A 9 -19.50 -24.83 -10.46
CA TRP A 9 -20.68 -24.83 -9.60
C TRP A 9 -20.64 -23.70 -8.57
N ALA A 10 -19.51 -23.48 -7.90
CA ALA A 10 -19.39 -22.42 -6.90
C ALA A 10 -19.51 -21.03 -7.54
N GLU A 11 -18.87 -20.81 -8.68
CA GLU A 11 -18.95 -19.53 -9.42
C GLU A 11 -20.33 -19.26 -10.03
N SER A 12 -21.12 -20.29 -10.35
CA SER A 12 -22.50 -20.14 -10.80
C SER A 12 -23.51 -19.94 -9.66
N THR A 13 -23.18 -20.44 -8.46
CA THR A 13 -24.06 -20.39 -7.29
C THR A 13 -23.83 -19.15 -6.43
N PHE A 14 -22.57 -18.71 -6.28
CA PHE A 14 -22.19 -17.63 -5.39
C PHE A 14 -21.73 -16.40 -6.17
N GLN A 15 -22.25 -15.23 -5.79
CA GLN A 15 -21.78 -13.97 -6.36
C GLN A 15 -20.35 -13.69 -5.92
N ARG A 16 -19.45 -13.45 -6.89
CA ARG A 16 -18.07 -13.04 -6.60
C ARG A 16 -18.06 -11.74 -5.78
N PRO A 17 -17.40 -11.70 -4.61
CA PRO A 17 -17.35 -10.49 -3.80
C PRO A 17 -16.50 -9.42 -4.50
N LYS A 18 -16.80 -8.15 -4.21
CA LYS A 18 -15.93 -7.03 -4.62
C LYS A 18 -14.77 -6.90 -3.64
N ALA A 19 -13.73 -7.71 -3.83
CA ALA A 19 -12.54 -7.74 -2.99
C ALA A 19 -11.25 -7.73 -3.80
N LEU A 20 -10.14 -7.37 -3.13
CA LEU A 20 -8.81 -7.58 -3.65
C LEU A 20 -8.53 -9.09 -3.75
N GLN A 21 -7.73 -9.46 -4.75
CA GLN A 21 -7.36 -10.84 -5.06
C GLN A 21 -5.97 -10.84 -5.69
N GLU A 22 -5.43 -12.01 -5.98
CA GLU A 22 -4.12 -12.14 -6.60
C GLU A 22 -4.09 -11.55 -8.02
N LEU A 23 -2.97 -10.95 -8.38
CA LEU A 23 -2.77 -10.34 -9.70
C LEU A 23 -1.49 -10.85 -10.36
N PRO A 24 -1.44 -12.13 -10.80
CA PRO A 24 -0.26 -12.68 -11.45
C PRO A 24 0.12 -11.87 -12.69
N LEU A 25 1.37 -11.41 -12.71
CA LEU A 25 1.96 -10.70 -13.84
C LEU A 25 2.51 -11.72 -14.84
N ILE A 26 2.10 -11.63 -16.11
CA ILE A 26 2.49 -12.59 -17.16
C ILE A 26 3.07 -11.84 -18.35
N LEU A 27 4.39 -11.97 -18.56
CA LEU A 27 5.04 -11.52 -19.79
C LEU A 27 4.54 -12.36 -20.97
N THR A 28 3.97 -11.68 -21.95
CA THR A 28 3.22 -12.30 -23.03
C THR A 28 3.73 -11.76 -24.37
N PRO A 29 4.09 -12.62 -25.33
CA PRO A 29 4.41 -12.18 -26.69
C PRO A 29 3.26 -11.38 -27.31
N ILE A 30 3.59 -10.28 -28.01
CA ILE A 30 2.59 -9.33 -28.54
C ILE A 30 1.54 -10.02 -29.43
N TYR A 31 1.94 -11.03 -30.21
CA TYR A 31 1.03 -11.73 -31.12
C TYR A 31 -0.14 -12.44 -30.39
N LEU A 32 0.03 -12.80 -29.10
CA LEU A 32 -1.00 -13.46 -28.30
C LEU A 32 -2.06 -12.50 -27.73
N PHE A 33 -1.87 -11.19 -27.80
CA PHE A 33 -2.86 -10.22 -27.29
C PHE A 33 -4.14 -10.18 -28.12
N LYS A 34 -4.09 -10.63 -29.37
CA LYS A 34 -5.26 -10.79 -30.24
C LYS A 34 -6.02 -12.10 -29.98
N THR A 35 -5.38 -13.06 -29.32
CA THR A 35 -5.98 -14.36 -28.99
C THR A 35 -6.98 -14.22 -27.84
N PRO A 36 -8.14 -14.88 -27.89
CA PRO A 36 -9.06 -14.98 -26.77
C PRO A 36 -8.36 -15.45 -25.49
N GLU A 37 -8.80 -14.94 -24.33
CA GLU A 37 -8.14 -15.17 -23.04
C GLU A 37 -8.02 -16.66 -22.69
N GLU A 38 -9.08 -17.45 -22.90
CA GLU A 38 -9.09 -18.90 -22.64
C GLU A 38 -8.03 -19.65 -23.46
N LEU A 39 -7.92 -19.33 -24.75
CA LEU A 39 -6.90 -19.92 -25.63
C LEU A 39 -5.50 -19.41 -25.29
N ARG A 40 -5.38 -18.14 -24.89
CA ARG A 40 -4.12 -17.55 -24.44
C ARG A 40 -3.60 -18.25 -23.18
N ARG A 41 -4.47 -18.53 -22.20
CA ARG A 41 -4.13 -19.26 -20.96
C ARG A 41 -3.58 -20.66 -21.24
N ARG A 42 -4.07 -21.33 -22.29
CA ARG A 42 -3.61 -22.66 -22.71
C ARG A 42 -2.34 -22.65 -23.56
N SER A 43 -1.84 -21.47 -23.94
CA SER A 43 -0.62 -21.38 -24.76
C SER A 43 0.60 -21.91 -23.99
N SER A 44 1.55 -22.48 -24.72
CA SER A 44 2.80 -23.01 -24.17
C SER A 44 3.68 -21.95 -23.49
N VAL A 45 3.42 -20.67 -23.73
CA VAL A 45 4.15 -19.56 -23.11
C VAL A 45 3.50 -19.12 -21.79
N VAL A 46 2.17 -19.04 -21.75
CA VAL A 46 1.43 -18.53 -20.58
C VAL A 46 1.19 -19.62 -19.54
N LYS A 47 0.82 -20.83 -19.98
CA LYS A 47 0.45 -21.92 -19.07
C LYS A 47 1.55 -22.24 -18.05
N PRO A 48 2.83 -22.43 -18.45
CA PRO A 48 3.89 -22.75 -17.48
C PRO A 48 4.12 -21.64 -16.45
N SER A 49 4.02 -20.37 -16.86
CA SER A 49 4.16 -19.24 -15.93
C SER A 49 3.02 -19.19 -14.92
N LEU A 50 1.79 -19.48 -15.36
CA LEU A 50 0.63 -19.53 -14.47
C LEU A 50 0.68 -20.74 -13.52
N ASP A 51 1.09 -21.91 -14.02
CA ASP A 51 1.25 -23.11 -13.20
C ASP A 51 2.33 -22.91 -12.12
N ALA A 52 3.46 -22.29 -12.48
CA ALA A 52 4.51 -21.93 -11.52
C ALA A 52 4.02 -20.92 -10.47
N TRP A 53 3.33 -19.87 -10.91
CA TRP A 53 2.73 -18.89 -10.00
C TRP A 53 1.72 -19.54 -9.03
N MET A 54 0.87 -20.44 -9.52
CA MET A 54 -0.12 -21.13 -8.69
C MET A 54 0.55 -22.00 -7.61
N LEU A 55 1.65 -22.66 -7.95
CA LEU A 55 2.43 -23.43 -6.99
C LEU A 55 3.02 -22.54 -5.89
N ASP A 56 3.56 -21.38 -6.26
CA ASP A 56 4.14 -20.44 -5.31
C ASP A 56 3.07 -19.77 -4.44
N ALA A 57 1.90 -19.43 -5.00
CA ALA A 57 0.77 -18.89 -4.24
C ALA A 57 0.25 -19.88 -3.17
N LYS A 58 0.25 -21.19 -3.47
CA LYS A 58 -0.08 -22.24 -2.49
C LYS A 58 0.95 -22.32 -1.36
N LYS A 59 2.25 -22.29 -1.68
CA LYS A 59 3.32 -22.24 -0.67
C LYS A 59 3.20 -21.00 0.21
N GLU A 60 2.88 -19.85 -0.38
CA GLU A 60 2.62 -18.63 0.39
C GLU A 60 1.45 -18.81 1.35
N ASP A 61 0.32 -19.36 0.92
CA ASP A 61 -0.83 -19.61 1.79
C ASP A 61 -0.47 -20.56 2.95
N GLU A 62 0.31 -21.61 2.70
CA GLU A 62 0.82 -22.51 3.74
C GLU A 62 1.69 -21.76 4.77
N LEU A 63 2.63 -20.93 4.30
CA LEU A 63 3.48 -20.10 5.17
C LEU A 63 2.65 -19.11 6.00
N LEU A 64 1.55 -18.63 5.45
CA LEU A 64 0.64 -17.67 6.09
C LEU A 64 -0.45 -18.33 6.93
N ARG A 65 -0.53 -19.67 6.94
CA ARG A 65 -1.58 -20.44 7.62
C ARG A 65 -2.98 -20.09 7.12
N ILE A 66 -3.11 -19.94 5.80
CA ILE A 66 -4.37 -19.65 5.12
C ILE A 66 -4.87 -20.94 4.49
N GLU A 67 -5.97 -21.46 5.01
CA GLU A 67 -6.62 -22.63 4.43
C GLU A 67 -7.70 -22.18 3.44
N ARG A 68 -7.50 -22.46 2.15
CA ARG A 68 -8.50 -22.23 1.12
C ARG A 68 -8.38 -23.23 0.00
N ARG A 69 -9.53 -23.62 -0.55
CA ARG A 69 -9.62 -24.56 -1.67
C ARG A 69 -9.24 -23.93 -3.00
N PHE A 70 -9.65 -22.68 -3.20
CA PHE A 70 -9.41 -21.93 -4.43
C PHE A 70 -8.64 -20.66 -4.11
N ILE A 71 -7.70 -20.29 -4.97
CA ILE A 71 -7.00 -19.00 -4.90
C ILE A 71 -7.68 -18.09 -5.94
N PRO A 72 -8.41 -17.04 -5.54
CA PRO A 72 -8.95 -16.08 -6.49
C PRO A 72 -7.82 -15.22 -7.08
N PHE A 73 -7.78 -15.12 -8.41
CA PHE A 73 -6.79 -14.33 -9.13
C PHE A 73 -7.32 -13.78 -10.45
N VAL A 74 -6.64 -12.76 -10.97
CA VAL A 74 -6.84 -12.23 -12.34
C VAL A 74 -5.49 -11.98 -12.99
N GLU A 75 -5.28 -12.57 -14.17
CA GLU A 75 -4.02 -12.43 -14.90
C GLU A 75 -3.83 -11.04 -15.50
N ILE A 76 -2.60 -10.53 -15.37
CA ILE A 76 -2.17 -9.28 -15.96
C ILE A 76 -1.17 -9.58 -17.08
N TYR A 77 -1.67 -9.59 -18.31
CA TYR A 77 -0.85 -9.78 -19.48
C TYR A 77 -0.06 -8.51 -19.82
N ILE A 78 1.26 -8.62 -19.84
CA ILE A 78 2.20 -7.53 -20.11
C ILE A 78 2.97 -7.86 -21.38
N PRO A 79 3.05 -6.97 -22.38
CA PRO A 79 3.76 -7.26 -23.63
C PRO A 79 5.24 -7.51 -23.38
N ASP A 80 5.76 -8.64 -23.84
CA ASP A 80 7.17 -9.01 -23.71
C ASP A 80 8.05 -8.15 -24.63
N THR A 81 8.34 -6.95 -24.14
CA THR A 81 9.12 -5.88 -24.78
C THR A 81 10.04 -5.27 -23.71
N PRO A 82 11.09 -4.51 -24.07
CA PRO A 82 11.93 -3.84 -23.07
C PRO A 82 11.11 -3.01 -22.05
N LYS A 83 10.16 -2.21 -22.54
CA LYS A 83 9.26 -1.39 -21.71
C LYS A 83 8.30 -2.25 -20.86
N GLY A 84 7.84 -3.38 -21.40
CA GLY A 84 7.00 -4.31 -20.65
C GLY A 84 7.76 -5.08 -19.58
N LYS A 85 9.03 -5.43 -19.81
CA LYS A 85 9.91 -6.00 -18.79
C LYS A 85 10.18 -5.00 -17.67
N GLU A 86 10.41 -3.73 -18.00
CA GLU A 86 10.55 -2.66 -17.02
C GLU A 86 9.27 -2.50 -16.18
N PHE A 87 8.10 -2.45 -16.83
CA PHE A 87 6.81 -2.45 -16.14
C PHE A 87 6.67 -3.64 -15.20
N PHE A 88 6.98 -4.85 -15.68
CA PHE A 88 6.90 -6.08 -14.89
C PHE A 88 7.79 -5.98 -13.66
N SER A 89 9.05 -5.57 -13.82
CA SER A 89 10.01 -5.44 -12.72
C SER A 89 9.53 -4.44 -11.66
N ILE A 90 9.02 -3.28 -12.08
CA ILE A 90 8.51 -2.25 -11.16
C ILE A 90 7.27 -2.74 -10.41
N ALA A 91 6.29 -3.25 -11.15
CA ALA A 91 5.04 -3.73 -10.56
C ALA A 91 5.28 -4.88 -9.58
N LYS A 92 6.17 -5.81 -9.94
CA LYS A 92 6.59 -6.93 -9.11
C LYS A 92 7.31 -6.46 -7.85
N ALA A 93 8.31 -5.59 -7.98
CA ALA A 93 9.11 -5.12 -6.84
C ALA A 93 8.26 -4.41 -5.77
N ILE A 94 7.26 -3.62 -6.18
CA ILE A 94 6.31 -3.01 -5.24
C ILE A 94 5.35 -4.06 -4.68
N GLY A 95 4.81 -4.93 -5.56
CA GLY A 95 3.81 -5.94 -5.20
C GLY A 95 4.29 -6.96 -4.18
N GLU A 96 5.57 -7.33 -4.22
CA GLU A 96 6.15 -8.35 -3.37
C GLU A 96 6.65 -7.83 -2.01
N ILE A 97 6.58 -6.52 -1.73
CA ILE A 97 7.07 -5.92 -0.48
C ILE A 97 6.56 -6.68 0.76
N PRO A 98 5.25 -6.98 0.91
CA PRO A 98 4.75 -7.66 2.09
C PRO A 98 5.35 -9.06 2.31
N MET A 99 5.64 -9.82 1.24
CA MET A 99 6.24 -11.15 1.35
C MET A 99 7.76 -11.09 1.54
N GLN A 100 8.45 -10.16 0.88
CA GLN A 100 9.90 -10.01 0.98
C GLN A 100 10.37 -9.37 2.29
N ALA A 101 9.44 -8.85 3.10
CA ALA A 101 9.72 -8.33 4.42
C ALA A 101 10.07 -9.43 5.45
N GLN A 102 9.87 -10.71 5.12
CA GLN A 102 10.18 -11.88 5.96
C GLN A 102 9.53 -11.85 7.35
N VAL A 103 8.41 -11.15 7.48
CA VAL A 103 7.62 -11.14 8.71
C VAL A 103 6.89 -12.47 8.86
N LYS A 104 6.83 -13.01 10.08
CA LYS A 104 6.22 -14.32 10.35
C LYS A 104 4.92 -14.16 11.15
N PRO A 105 3.75 -14.53 10.58
CA PRO A 105 2.50 -14.50 11.32
C PRO A 105 2.50 -15.54 12.46
N LYS A 106 2.01 -15.12 13.62
CA LYS A 106 1.83 -15.94 14.83
C LYS A 106 0.45 -16.58 14.89
N ASN A 107 -0.53 -16.02 14.18
CA ASN A 107 -1.91 -16.51 14.10
C ASN A 107 -2.52 -16.25 12.72
N GLU A 108 -3.67 -16.87 12.43
CA GLU A 108 -4.36 -16.77 11.13
C GLU A 108 -4.79 -15.34 10.78
N ASN A 109 -5.26 -14.55 11.75
CA ASN A 109 -5.65 -13.16 11.50
C ASN A 109 -4.46 -12.35 10.96
N GLN A 110 -3.26 -12.56 11.50
CA GLN A 110 -2.04 -11.93 10.99
C GLN A 110 -1.72 -12.41 9.57
N GLY A 111 -1.92 -13.71 9.28
CA GLY A 111 -1.81 -14.27 7.94
C GLY A 111 -2.76 -13.61 6.94
N TYR A 112 -4.05 -13.51 7.28
CA TYR A 112 -5.08 -12.85 6.49
C TYR A 112 -4.77 -11.37 6.23
N TRP A 113 -4.30 -10.64 7.26
CA TRP A 113 -3.89 -9.24 7.10
C TRP A 113 -2.70 -9.09 6.17
N LEU A 114 -1.70 -9.96 6.32
CA LEU A 114 -0.50 -9.93 5.50
C LEU A 114 -0.82 -10.23 4.03
N LYS A 115 -1.67 -11.23 3.78
CA LYS A 115 -2.14 -11.56 2.43
C LYS A 115 -3.04 -10.48 1.83
N THR A 116 -3.88 -9.84 2.64
CA THR A 116 -4.68 -8.68 2.18
C THR A 116 -3.77 -7.51 1.77
N ASN A 117 -2.73 -7.23 2.56
CA ASN A 117 -1.72 -6.22 2.21
C ASN A 117 -0.94 -6.62 0.95
N HIS A 118 -0.60 -7.89 0.76
CA HIS A 118 0.00 -8.38 -0.48
C HIS A 118 -0.84 -8.00 -1.69
N TYR A 119 -2.15 -8.30 -1.70
CA TYR A 119 -3.02 -7.95 -2.81
C TYR A 119 -3.09 -6.43 -3.04
N PHE A 120 -3.12 -5.67 -1.95
CA PHE A 120 -3.10 -4.22 -2.02
C PHE A 120 -1.80 -3.69 -2.65
N TYR A 121 -0.65 -4.21 -2.24
CA TYR A 121 0.65 -3.84 -2.81
C TYR A 121 0.80 -4.28 -4.26
N GLN A 122 0.27 -5.44 -4.67
CA GLN A 122 0.21 -5.84 -6.08
C GLN A 122 -0.60 -4.84 -6.91
N ALA A 123 -1.81 -4.49 -6.46
CA ALA A 123 -2.67 -3.53 -7.15
C ALA A 123 -2.00 -2.14 -7.23
N ARG A 124 -1.35 -1.72 -6.15
CA ARG A 124 -0.57 -0.49 -6.05
C ARG A 124 0.62 -0.48 -7.01
N GLY A 125 1.38 -1.57 -7.09
CA GLY A 125 2.51 -1.73 -7.99
C GLY A 125 2.11 -1.68 -9.47
N ILE A 126 1.01 -2.37 -9.83
CA ILE A 126 0.45 -2.33 -11.19
C ILE A 126 0.04 -0.90 -11.55
N LEU A 127 -0.64 -0.20 -10.65
CA LEU A 127 -1.10 1.15 -10.91
C LEU A 127 0.05 2.16 -11.00
N PHE A 128 1.05 2.04 -10.12
CA PHE A 128 2.26 2.85 -10.17
C PHE A 128 3.02 2.65 -11.50
N ALA A 129 3.27 1.39 -11.90
CA ALA A 129 3.92 1.06 -13.16
C ALA A 129 3.10 1.54 -14.37
N HIS A 130 1.77 1.48 -14.31
CA HIS A 130 0.91 2.04 -15.36
C HIS A 130 1.05 3.55 -15.46
N LYS A 131 1.03 4.28 -14.33
CA LYS A 131 1.19 5.74 -14.34
C LYS A 131 2.56 6.17 -14.85
N LEU A 132 3.61 5.36 -14.58
CA LEU A 132 4.96 5.66 -15.02
C LEU A 132 5.21 5.33 -16.50
N LEU A 133 4.75 4.16 -16.97
CA LEU A 133 5.13 3.63 -18.28
C LEU A 133 3.96 3.46 -19.26
N GLY A 134 2.71 3.36 -18.77
CA GLY A 134 1.52 3.26 -19.63
C GLY A 134 1.46 2.00 -20.50
N VAL A 135 2.11 0.91 -20.08
CA VAL A 135 2.24 -0.32 -20.89
C VAL A 135 0.93 -1.09 -21.03
N ILE A 136 0.15 -1.17 -19.96
CA ILE A 136 -1.18 -1.80 -19.97
C ILE A 136 -2.28 -0.73 -20.03
N PRO A 137 -3.51 -1.08 -20.47
CA PRO A 137 -4.66 -0.17 -20.38
C PRO A 137 -4.87 0.31 -18.94
N ASN A 138 -5.36 1.55 -18.78
CA ASN A 138 -5.57 2.15 -17.46
C ASN A 138 -6.44 1.23 -16.56
N PRO A 139 -5.88 0.69 -15.46
CA PRO A 139 -6.59 -0.22 -14.56
C PRO A 139 -7.85 0.39 -13.91
N LEU A 140 -7.90 1.72 -13.79
CA LEU A 140 -8.96 2.48 -13.13
C LEU A 140 -10.07 2.97 -14.08
N ARG A 141 -9.90 2.84 -15.40
CA ARG A 141 -10.91 3.32 -16.36
C ARG A 141 -12.24 2.58 -16.15
N LYS A 142 -13.34 3.17 -16.64
CA LYS A 142 -14.65 2.49 -16.66
C LYS A 142 -14.52 1.15 -17.41
N ARG A 143 -14.92 0.04 -16.78
CA ARG A 143 -14.70 -1.35 -17.25
C ARG A 143 -13.22 -1.80 -17.31
N GLY A 144 -12.31 -1.02 -16.72
CA GLY A 144 -10.92 -1.40 -16.50
C GLY A 144 -10.77 -2.48 -15.44
N LEU A 145 -9.55 -2.99 -15.30
CA LEU A 145 -9.21 -4.12 -14.43
C LEU A 145 -9.86 -4.03 -13.04
N PHE A 146 -9.64 -2.95 -12.30
CA PHE A 146 -10.10 -2.84 -10.92
C PHE A 146 -11.59 -2.59 -10.79
N SER A 147 -12.23 -1.96 -11.79
CA SER A 147 -13.68 -1.69 -11.78
C SER A 147 -14.55 -2.94 -11.76
N LYS A 148 -13.99 -4.09 -12.15
CA LYS A 148 -14.69 -5.38 -12.13
C LYS A 148 -14.70 -6.04 -10.74
N TYR A 149 -13.71 -5.76 -9.90
CA TYR A 149 -13.45 -6.52 -8.67
C TYR A 149 -13.42 -5.67 -7.41
N LEU A 150 -13.25 -4.35 -7.50
CA LEU A 150 -13.16 -3.47 -6.34
C LEU A 150 -14.36 -2.52 -6.24
N PRO A 151 -14.78 -2.15 -5.01
CA PRO A 151 -15.74 -1.07 -4.82
C PRO A 151 -15.11 0.28 -5.20
N GLU A 152 -15.95 1.25 -5.56
CA GLU A 152 -15.51 2.58 -6.02
C GLU A 152 -14.64 3.32 -4.99
N THR A 153 -14.94 3.14 -3.70
CA THR A 153 -14.15 3.72 -2.60
C THR A 153 -12.72 3.17 -2.59
N SER A 154 -12.53 1.86 -2.74
CA SER A 154 -11.21 1.24 -2.81
C SER A 154 -10.46 1.65 -4.07
N ILE A 155 -11.14 1.78 -5.21
CA ILE A 155 -10.55 2.28 -6.46
C ILE A 155 -10.04 3.72 -6.28
N ARG A 156 -10.84 4.59 -5.68
CA ARG A 156 -10.47 5.98 -5.39
C ARG A 156 -9.28 6.05 -4.43
N ASN A 157 -9.30 5.28 -3.34
CA ASN A 157 -8.21 5.25 -2.36
C ASN A 157 -6.91 4.75 -3.00
N LEU A 158 -6.98 3.69 -3.82
CA LEU A 158 -5.83 3.15 -4.54
C LEU A 158 -5.25 4.19 -5.52
N ASP A 159 -6.08 4.94 -6.24
CA ASP A 159 -5.63 6.02 -7.12
C ASP A 159 -4.92 7.14 -6.35
N GLN A 160 -5.51 7.58 -5.24
CA GLN A 160 -4.91 8.61 -4.37
C GLN A 160 -3.54 8.17 -3.85
N ILE A 161 -3.42 6.94 -3.35
CA ILE A 161 -2.15 6.40 -2.83
C ILE A 161 -1.11 6.29 -3.97
N ALA A 162 -1.49 5.77 -5.13
CA ALA A 162 -0.58 5.66 -6.26
C ALA A 162 -0.13 7.02 -6.81
N ASN A 163 -0.97 8.06 -6.71
CA ASN A 163 -0.58 9.43 -7.06
C ASN A 163 0.45 10.01 -6.07
N VAL A 164 0.33 9.70 -4.78
CA VAL A 164 1.35 10.08 -3.77
C VAL A 164 2.66 9.35 -4.06
N ASP A 165 2.60 8.06 -4.35
CA ASP A 165 3.78 7.28 -4.67
C ASP A 165 4.52 7.79 -5.89
N LEU A 166 3.79 8.13 -6.94
CA LEU A 166 4.37 8.70 -8.15
C LEU A 166 5.02 10.05 -7.86
N ALA A 167 4.34 10.92 -7.09
CA ALA A 167 4.89 12.21 -6.71
C ALA A 167 6.14 12.08 -5.81
N GLU A 168 6.13 11.14 -4.87
CA GLU A 168 7.28 10.84 -4.01
C GLU A 168 8.46 10.31 -4.84
N TYR A 169 8.22 9.37 -5.75
CA TYR A 169 9.26 8.86 -6.65
C TYR A 169 9.85 9.96 -7.54
N HIS A 170 9.01 10.82 -8.12
CA HIS A 170 9.50 11.96 -8.91
C HIS A 170 10.32 12.92 -8.06
N LEU A 171 9.87 13.24 -6.85
CA LEU A 171 10.63 14.10 -5.94
C LEU A 171 12.00 13.50 -5.58
N ILE A 172 12.05 12.20 -5.28
CA ILE A 172 13.31 11.48 -5.03
C ILE A 172 14.21 11.51 -6.26
N LYS A 173 13.65 11.31 -7.45
CA LYS A 173 14.39 11.29 -8.71
C LYS A 173 14.99 12.65 -9.07
N GLU A 174 14.20 13.73 -8.95
CA GLU A 174 14.68 15.09 -9.21
C GLU A 174 15.69 15.57 -8.16
N GLY A 175 15.58 15.06 -6.93
CA GLY A 175 16.48 15.38 -5.82
C GLY A 175 17.65 14.42 -5.61
N GLU A 176 17.89 13.49 -6.53
CA GLU A 176 18.80 12.34 -6.33
C GLU A 176 20.21 12.76 -5.88
N ASP A 177 20.78 13.77 -6.52
CA ASP A 177 22.14 14.24 -6.23
C ASP A 177 22.28 14.78 -4.80
N TYR A 178 21.27 15.50 -4.32
CA TYR A 178 21.25 16.06 -2.96
C TYR A 178 21.07 14.98 -1.90
N ILE A 179 20.27 13.96 -2.21
CA ILE A 179 20.10 12.79 -1.34
C ILE A 179 21.42 12.04 -1.21
N ARG A 180 22.10 11.77 -2.34
CA ARG A 180 23.41 11.11 -2.34
C ARG A 180 24.44 11.89 -1.54
N GLN A 181 24.57 13.19 -1.81
CA GLN A 181 25.50 14.06 -1.08
C GLN A 181 25.29 14.01 0.43
N ARG A 182 24.04 14.03 0.89
CA ARG A 182 23.72 13.95 2.32
C ARG A 182 24.12 12.60 2.92
N VAL A 183 23.78 11.50 2.24
CA VAL A 183 24.08 10.13 2.71
C VAL A 183 25.59 9.93 2.82
N ASP A 184 26.34 10.38 1.82
CA ASP A 184 27.80 10.32 1.79
C ASP A 184 28.41 11.16 2.93
N THR A 185 27.90 12.38 3.14
CA THR A 185 28.37 13.28 4.21
C THR A 185 28.07 12.73 5.60
N ALA A 186 26.97 11.98 5.75
CA ALA A 186 26.52 11.41 7.02
C ALA A 186 27.09 10.00 7.29
N ASN A 187 27.90 9.44 6.39
CA ASN A 187 28.41 8.05 6.48
C ASN A 187 27.30 7.00 6.72
N ILE A 188 26.11 7.22 6.15
CA ILE A 188 24.99 6.30 6.33
C ILE A 188 25.10 5.18 5.28
N VAL A 189 25.15 3.91 5.73
CA VAL A 189 25.02 2.76 4.82
C VAL A 189 23.54 2.68 4.37
N SER A 190 23.22 3.33 3.26
CA SER A 190 21.84 3.45 2.77
C SER A 190 21.65 2.87 1.36
N PRO A 191 20.49 2.25 1.07
CA PRO A 191 20.08 1.82 -0.28
C PRO A 191 20.09 2.96 -1.32
N SER A 192 20.09 4.23 -0.87
CA SER A 192 20.18 5.44 -1.69
C SER A 192 21.38 5.49 -2.65
N ASN A 193 22.42 4.68 -2.42
CA ASN A 193 23.65 4.71 -3.22
C ASN A 193 23.53 3.98 -4.57
N LYS A 194 22.38 3.36 -4.87
CA LYS A 194 22.20 2.56 -6.09
C LYS A 194 21.38 3.27 -7.17
N ASN A 195 20.15 3.70 -6.89
CA ASN A 195 19.31 4.52 -7.79
C ASN A 195 18.02 5.01 -7.06
N PRO A 196 17.24 5.95 -7.64
CA PRO A 196 16.05 6.53 -7.01
C PRO A 196 14.93 5.51 -6.73
N PHE A 197 14.81 4.48 -7.58
CA PHE A 197 13.77 3.47 -7.45
C PHE A 197 14.04 2.52 -6.28
N GLU A 198 15.29 2.12 -6.06
CA GLU A 198 15.71 1.31 -4.91
C GLU A 198 15.49 2.05 -3.58
N LEU A 199 15.76 3.37 -3.55
CA LEU A 199 15.44 4.20 -2.38
C LEU A 199 13.94 4.25 -2.14
N PHE A 200 13.15 4.49 -3.20
CA PHE A 200 11.69 4.47 -3.13
C PHE A 200 11.17 3.12 -2.58
N LEU A 201 11.66 2.00 -3.10
CA LEU A 201 11.30 0.65 -2.62
C LEU A 201 11.67 0.46 -1.15
N SER A 202 12.85 0.92 -0.73
CA SER A 202 13.30 0.83 0.65
C SER A 202 12.40 1.61 1.60
N ILE A 203 11.98 2.82 1.19
CA ILE A 203 10.99 3.62 1.94
C ILE A 203 9.67 2.86 2.07
N LYS A 204 9.16 2.26 0.99
CA LYS A 204 7.90 1.50 1.03
C LYS A 204 8.01 0.24 1.88
N LYS A 205 9.15 -0.46 1.84
CA LYS A 205 9.42 -1.62 2.68
C LYS A 205 9.48 -1.25 4.16
N GLN A 206 10.14 -0.14 4.50
CA GLN A 206 10.19 0.35 5.88
C GLN A 206 8.78 0.73 6.37
N ALA A 207 8.01 1.48 5.56
CA ALA A 207 6.64 1.83 5.91
C ALA A 207 5.76 0.60 6.15
N PHE A 208 5.90 -0.45 5.34
CA PHE A 208 5.22 -1.73 5.57
C PHE A 208 5.64 -2.37 6.92
N LEU A 209 6.94 -2.43 7.21
CA LEU A 209 7.46 -2.99 8.47
C LEU A 209 6.97 -2.22 9.69
N ASP A 210 6.89 -0.90 9.60
CA ASP A 210 6.37 -0.06 10.67
C ASP A 210 4.88 -0.33 10.90
N SER A 211 4.08 -0.43 9.84
CA SER A 211 2.67 -0.85 9.93
C SER A 211 2.51 -2.26 10.53
N TRP A 212 3.45 -3.17 10.25
CA TRP A 212 3.46 -4.51 10.85
C TRP A 212 3.81 -4.51 12.35
N ASN A 213 4.79 -3.68 12.74
CA ASN A 213 5.32 -3.62 14.10
C ASN A 213 4.45 -2.81 15.04
N LEU A 214 3.94 -1.66 14.59
CA LEU A 214 2.95 -0.83 15.29
C LEU A 214 1.57 -1.47 15.26
N GLY A 215 1.53 -2.79 15.12
CA GLY A 215 0.82 -3.46 14.07
C GLY A 215 0.26 -4.80 14.54
N PRO A 216 -0.09 -5.68 13.60
CA PRO A 216 -0.42 -7.07 13.89
C PRO A 216 0.59 -7.75 14.82
N ALA A 217 1.87 -7.36 14.79
CA ALA A 217 2.92 -7.92 15.66
C ALA A 217 2.95 -7.38 17.09
N SER A 218 2.24 -6.27 17.37
CA SER A 218 2.22 -5.64 18.69
C SER A 218 1.46 -6.53 19.68
N LEU A 219 2.19 -7.16 20.59
CA LEU A 219 1.65 -8.06 21.60
C LEU A 219 1.14 -7.30 22.84
N GLU A 220 1.79 -6.20 23.19
CA GLU A 220 1.45 -5.23 24.24
C GLU A 220 2.12 -3.89 23.86
N PRO A 221 1.70 -2.72 24.38
CA PRO A 221 2.44 -1.49 24.13
C PRO A 221 3.89 -1.68 24.57
N VAL A 222 4.82 -1.68 23.61
CA VAL A 222 6.24 -2.00 23.82
C VAL A 222 6.90 -0.93 24.72
N SER A 223 6.23 0.21 24.90
CA SER A 223 6.51 1.31 25.82
C SER A 223 5.24 2.19 25.92
N PRO A 224 5.16 3.16 26.85
CA PRO A 224 4.12 4.19 26.84
C PRO A 224 3.98 4.94 25.51
N GLU A 225 5.06 4.94 24.70
CA GLU A 225 5.23 5.66 23.43
C GLU A 225 4.92 4.79 22.20
N THR A 226 4.91 3.45 22.35
CA THR A 226 4.57 2.47 21.29
C THR A 226 3.22 1.83 21.57
N LYS A 227 2.24 2.68 21.86
CA LYS A 227 0.83 2.31 21.73
C LYS A 227 0.44 2.36 20.26
N TRP A 228 -0.42 1.43 19.86
CA TRP A 228 -1.16 1.55 18.61
C TRP A 228 -1.80 2.92 18.50
N LEU A 229 -1.60 3.61 17.37
CA LEU A 229 -2.25 4.88 17.13
C LEU A 229 -3.73 4.61 16.82
N SER A 230 -4.62 5.15 17.64
CA SER A 230 -6.03 5.31 17.31
C SER A 230 -6.18 6.01 15.96
N ILE A 231 -7.35 5.86 15.32
CA ILE A 231 -7.65 6.55 14.06
C ILE A 231 -7.43 8.06 14.22
N GLU A 232 -7.87 8.62 15.35
CA GLU A 232 -7.71 10.02 15.70
C GLU A 232 -6.22 10.43 15.80
N GLU A 233 -5.37 9.58 16.38
CA GLU A 233 -3.91 9.80 16.45
C GLU A 233 -3.24 9.66 15.09
N GLN A 234 -3.67 8.72 14.24
CA GLN A 234 -3.19 8.61 12.85
C GLN A 234 -3.54 9.86 12.04
N GLU A 235 -4.78 10.36 12.18
CA GLU A 235 -5.24 11.59 11.55
C GLU A 235 -4.47 12.82 12.05
N ASP A 236 -4.26 12.93 13.35
CA ASP A 236 -3.49 14.02 13.94
C ASP A 236 -2.03 14.00 13.49
N PHE A 237 -1.38 12.83 13.53
CA PHE A 237 -0.02 12.64 13.05
C PHE A 237 0.12 13.02 11.57
N LEU A 238 -0.78 12.54 10.69
CA LEU A 238 -0.77 12.89 9.27
C LEU A 238 -1.00 14.39 9.04
N ARG A 239 -1.92 15.01 9.79
CA ARG A 239 -2.16 16.46 9.72
C ARG A 239 -0.92 17.25 10.13
N LYS A 240 -0.29 16.89 11.25
CA LYS A 240 0.95 17.52 11.73
C LYS A 240 2.07 17.38 10.71
N ARG A 241 2.28 16.18 10.17
CA ARG A 241 3.28 15.91 9.11
C ARG A 241 3.04 16.76 7.87
N ILE A 242 1.81 16.76 7.32
CA ILE A 242 1.45 17.53 6.13
C ILE A 242 1.71 19.03 6.37
N ARG A 243 1.25 19.58 7.50
CA ARG A 243 1.47 20.98 7.87
C ARG A 243 2.95 21.31 7.96
N LEU A 244 3.76 20.43 8.55
CA LEU A 244 5.21 20.63 8.65
C LEU A 244 5.89 20.58 7.29
N LEU A 245 5.43 19.74 6.35
CA LEU A 245 6.00 19.67 5.00
C LEU A 245 5.66 20.91 4.14
N GLU A 246 4.49 21.53 4.35
CA GLU A 246 4.05 22.75 3.65
C GLU A 246 4.86 24.01 3.98
N GLN A 247 5.55 24.02 5.11
CA GLN A 247 6.16 25.24 5.63
C GLN A 247 7.56 25.45 5.05
N ASN A 248 7.77 26.63 4.44
CA ASN A 248 9.06 27.20 4.03
C ASN A 248 10.10 27.08 5.15
N PRO A 249 11.39 26.96 4.82
CA PRO A 249 12.34 26.10 5.51
C PRO A 249 12.44 26.49 6.98
N TRP A 250 11.82 25.70 7.88
CA TRP A 250 11.84 25.83 9.34
C TRP A 250 11.88 27.28 9.87
N MET A 251 11.25 28.21 9.15
CA MET A 251 11.40 29.63 9.41
C MET A 251 10.37 30.06 10.43
N GLU A 252 10.86 30.90 11.34
CA GLU A 252 10.24 31.33 12.58
C GLU A 252 8.74 31.66 12.46
N PRO A 253 8.00 31.44 13.55
CA PRO A 253 6.57 31.66 13.61
C PRO A 253 6.18 32.98 12.94
N THR A 254 5.39 32.88 11.87
CA THR A 254 4.87 34.07 11.17
C THR A 254 4.30 35.05 12.19
N LYS A 255 4.47 36.37 11.96
CA LYS A 255 3.97 37.46 12.82
C LYS A 255 2.46 37.40 13.17
N LYS A 256 1.72 36.44 12.59
CA LYS A 256 0.32 36.11 12.89
C LYS A 256 0.14 35.19 14.10
N GLN A 257 1.16 34.45 14.56
CA GLN A 257 1.12 33.74 15.84
C GLN A 257 1.36 34.73 16.98
N LYS A 258 0.31 35.47 17.34
CA LYS A 258 0.35 36.50 18.40
C LYS A 258 0.43 35.92 19.81
N ASN A 259 0.25 34.60 20.00
CA ASN A 259 0.31 33.95 21.30
C ASN A 259 1.64 33.22 21.53
N LYS A 260 2.32 33.58 22.64
CA LYS A 260 3.56 32.94 23.11
C LYS A 260 3.42 31.42 23.30
N GLN A 261 2.23 30.96 23.69
CA GLN A 261 1.91 29.53 23.86
C GLN A 261 1.96 28.76 22.53
N GLU A 262 1.37 29.31 21.46
CA GLU A 262 1.33 28.67 20.13
C GLU A 262 2.74 28.54 19.53
N GLN A 263 3.60 29.53 19.78
CA GLN A 263 5.00 29.49 19.34
C GLN A 263 5.81 28.41 20.07
N ILE A 264 5.56 28.20 21.37
CA ILE A 264 6.21 27.15 22.17
C ILE A 264 5.77 25.77 21.67
N THR A 265 4.46 25.55 21.51
CA THR A 265 3.92 24.29 21.00
C THR A 265 4.46 23.97 19.61
N TYR A 266 4.54 24.97 18.73
CA TYR A 266 5.10 24.80 17.40
C TYR A 266 6.56 24.32 17.42
N LYS A 267 7.42 24.98 18.20
CA LYS A 267 8.85 24.59 18.30
C LYS A 267 9.01 23.16 18.83
N GLN A 268 8.15 22.74 19.76
CA GLN A 268 8.14 21.36 20.27
C GLN A 268 7.77 20.37 19.17
N GLU A 269 6.67 20.61 18.44
CA GLU A 269 6.22 19.74 17.35
C GLU A 269 7.25 19.62 16.21
N GLU A 270 7.94 20.71 15.88
CA GLU A 270 9.05 20.71 14.92
C GLU A 270 10.23 19.87 15.40
N GLN A 271 10.66 20.03 16.65
CA GLN A 271 11.75 19.23 17.22
C GLN A 271 11.40 17.74 17.29
N GLU A 272 10.16 17.42 17.66
CA GLU A 272 9.64 16.05 17.66
C GLU A 272 9.64 15.47 16.23
N TYR A 273 9.23 16.25 15.23
CA TYR A 273 9.24 15.78 13.85
C TYR A 273 10.66 15.63 13.30
N LEU A 274 11.59 16.52 13.63
CA LEU A 274 13.01 16.36 13.27
C LEU A 274 13.62 15.12 13.93
N LYS A 275 13.28 14.86 15.20
CA LYS A 275 13.70 13.64 15.91
C LYS A 275 13.09 12.41 15.26
N PHE A 276 11.81 12.45 14.89
CA PHE A 276 11.15 11.41 14.10
C PHE A 276 11.92 11.17 12.80
N LEU A 277 12.15 12.19 11.97
CA LEU A 277 12.86 12.05 10.69
C LEU A 277 14.26 11.43 10.89
N LYS A 278 15.03 11.88 11.88
CA LYS A 278 16.35 11.29 12.17
C LYS A 278 16.28 9.81 12.55
N ASN A 279 15.20 9.38 13.19
CA ASN A 279 15.00 7.99 13.57
C ASN A 279 14.38 7.15 12.44
N TYR A 280 13.83 7.78 11.41
CA TYR A 280 13.01 7.15 10.38
C TYR A 280 13.78 6.83 9.09
N GLN A 281 15.03 6.34 9.26
CA GLN A 281 15.93 5.80 8.24
C GLN A 281 15.79 6.48 6.85
N CYS A 282 15.59 5.69 5.79
CA CYS A 282 15.55 6.14 4.39
C CYS A 282 14.51 7.23 4.12
N TYR A 283 13.33 7.16 4.76
CA TYR A 283 12.28 8.16 4.59
C TYR A 283 12.71 9.50 5.22
N GLY A 284 13.27 9.42 6.43
CA GLY A 284 13.86 10.54 7.13
C GLY A 284 14.94 11.24 6.31
N ASP A 285 15.87 10.47 5.78
CA ASP A 285 17.04 10.97 5.07
C ASP A 285 16.67 11.75 3.81
N PHE A 286 15.73 11.25 2.99
CA PHE A 286 15.36 11.98 1.77
C PHE A 286 14.61 13.29 2.10
N ILE A 287 13.71 13.29 3.09
CA ILE A 287 13.02 14.52 3.50
C ILE A 287 14.02 15.53 4.04
N LEU A 288 14.96 15.09 4.89
CA LEU A 288 15.97 15.97 5.46
C LEU A 288 16.96 16.48 4.39
N ALA A 289 17.23 15.71 3.33
CA ALA A 289 18.06 16.13 2.19
C ALA A 289 17.38 17.17 1.33
N LEU A 290 16.12 16.94 0.97
CA LEU A 290 15.43 17.74 -0.05
C LEU A 290 14.72 18.97 0.50
N ARG A 291 14.33 18.95 1.78
CA ARG A 291 13.57 20.05 2.37
C ARG A 291 14.29 21.41 2.33
N PRO A 292 15.60 21.52 2.63
CA PRO A 292 16.32 22.79 2.48
C PRO A 292 16.24 23.35 1.04
N LEU A 293 16.00 22.49 0.06
CA LEU A 293 16.01 22.77 -1.37
C LEU A 293 14.61 22.84 -1.97
N HIS A 294 13.58 23.03 -1.14
CA HIS A 294 12.20 23.10 -1.60
C HIS A 294 11.95 24.20 -2.65
N TRP A 295 12.78 25.24 -2.77
CA TRP A 295 12.65 26.25 -3.83
C TRP A 295 13.19 25.73 -5.16
N GLU A 296 14.34 25.06 -5.15
CA GLU A 296 14.94 24.41 -6.31
C GLU A 296 14.06 23.25 -6.80
N LEU A 297 13.36 22.59 -5.89
CA LEU A 297 12.44 21.48 -6.13
C LEU A 297 10.96 21.87 -5.95
N GLU A 298 10.60 23.14 -6.14
CA GLU A 298 9.26 23.68 -5.82
C GLU A 298 8.14 22.84 -6.44
N LYS A 299 8.18 22.63 -7.76
CA LYS A 299 7.13 21.88 -8.47
C LYS A 299 6.97 20.43 -7.97
N PRO A 300 8.02 19.58 -7.93
CA PRO A 300 7.86 18.21 -7.43
C PRO A 300 7.51 18.17 -5.93
N TRP A 301 7.99 19.12 -5.13
CA TRP A 301 7.67 19.22 -3.69
C TRP A 301 6.20 19.57 -3.46
N GLU A 302 5.69 20.60 -4.14
CA GLU A 302 4.29 21.00 -4.09
C GLU A 302 3.37 19.87 -4.56
N GLN A 303 3.75 19.16 -5.62
CA GLN A 303 2.98 18.03 -6.13
C GLN A 303 2.94 16.88 -5.12
N TYR A 304 4.04 16.58 -4.43
CA TYR A 304 4.09 15.59 -3.36
C TYR A 304 3.14 15.96 -2.21
N ILE A 305 3.19 17.21 -1.74
CA ILE A 305 2.32 17.68 -0.66
C ILE A 305 0.86 17.68 -1.08
N LYS A 306 0.56 18.18 -2.28
CA LYS A 306 -0.81 18.23 -2.81
C LYS A 306 -1.43 16.85 -2.90
N THR A 307 -0.69 15.87 -3.42
CA THR A 307 -1.17 14.49 -3.51
C THR A 307 -1.33 13.87 -2.12
N LEU A 308 -0.38 14.11 -1.20
CA LEU A 308 -0.46 13.62 0.18
C LEU A 308 -1.69 14.15 0.92
N LYS A 309 -2.02 15.44 0.76
CA LYS A 309 -3.24 16.06 1.29
C LYS A 309 -4.52 15.36 0.81
N LEU A 310 -4.60 15.08 -0.49
CA LEU A 310 -5.75 14.43 -1.10
C LEU A 310 -5.90 12.98 -0.63
N ALA A 311 -4.79 12.30 -0.37
CA ALA A 311 -4.75 10.91 0.07
C ALA A 311 -4.83 10.71 1.59
N LYS A 312 -4.87 11.78 2.40
CA LYS A 312 -4.72 11.69 3.86
C LYS A 312 -5.66 10.66 4.53
N THR A 313 -6.89 10.52 4.04
CA THR A 313 -7.87 9.58 4.58
C THR A 313 -7.68 8.15 4.06
N ALA A 314 -7.03 7.99 2.90
CA ALA A 314 -6.74 6.67 2.33
C ALA A 314 -5.60 5.95 3.07
N TYR A 315 -4.77 6.68 3.82
CA TYR A 315 -3.69 6.12 4.66
C TYR A 315 -4.12 5.72 6.07
N ILE A 316 -5.37 5.97 6.46
CA ILE A 316 -5.90 5.58 7.76
C ILE A 316 -6.32 4.12 7.68
N ASP A 317 -5.73 3.26 8.51
CA ASP A 317 -6.13 1.86 8.58
C ASP A 317 -7.52 1.73 9.22
N ASP A 318 -8.37 0.91 8.60
CA ASP A 318 -9.70 0.60 9.11
C ASP A 318 -9.65 -0.44 10.24
N LEU A 319 -8.55 -1.21 10.31
CA LEU A 319 -8.26 -2.17 11.37
C LEU A 319 -7.44 -1.53 12.49
N TYR A 320 -7.97 -1.64 13.71
CA TYR A 320 -7.25 -1.37 14.94
C TYR A 320 -6.82 -2.69 15.55
N TRP A 321 -5.54 -2.89 15.89
CA TRP A 321 -5.15 -4.11 16.61
C TRP A 321 -4.85 -3.87 18.08
N GLN A 322 -5.15 -4.90 18.88
CA GLN A 322 -4.83 -4.94 20.29
C GLN A 322 -4.40 -6.36 20.64
N ALA A 323 -3.18 -6.49 21.19
CA ALA A 323 -2.58 -7.78 21.56
C ALA A 323 -2.64 -8.82 20.43
N GLY A 324 -2.27 -8.41 19.21
CA GLY A 324 -2.30 -9.26 18.02
C GLY A 324 -3.70 -9.68 17.55
N GLN A 325 -4.78 -9.04 18.02
CA GLN A 325 -6.15 -9.25 17.56
C GLN A 325 -6.71 -8.01 16.86
N PRO A 326 -7.42 -8.15 15.73
CA PRO A 326 -7.98 -7.02 15.00
C PRO A 326 -9.37 -6.63 15.50
N TYR A 327 -9.66 -5.34 15.40
CA TYR A 327 -10.93 -4.70 15.76
C TYR A 327 -11.30 -3.67 14.69
N LYS A 328 -12.59 -3.42 14.53
CA LYS A 328 -13.12 -2.36 13.66
C LYS A 328 -14.16 -1.52 14.38
N ALA A 329 -14.36 -0.30 13.88
CA ALA A 329 -15.49 0.54 14.26
C ALA A 329 -16.78 -0.10 13.74
N GLN A 330 -17.78 -0.33 14.61
CA GLN A 330 -19.06 -0.83 14.14
C GLN A 330 -19.75 0.24 13.27
N GLU A 331 -20.18 -0.14 12.07
CA GLU A 331 -21.05 0.68 11.23
C GLU A 331 -22.51 0.37 11.59
N ILE A 332 -23.23 1.37 12.09
CA ILE A 332 -24.66 1.29 12.39
C ILE A 332 -25.45 1.99 11.28
N SER A 333 -26.56 1.41 10.83
CA SER A 333 -27.47 2.10 9.92
C SER A 333 -28.06 3.33 10.62
N VAL A 334 -28.07 4.46 9.93
CA VAL A 334 -28.64 5.72 10.40
C VAL A 334 -29.71 6.15 9.41
N GLY A 335 -30.95 6.25 9.89
CA GLY A 335 -32.10 6.59 9.05
C GLY A 335 -32.74 5.39 8.35
N GLU A 336 -33.79 5.66 7.58
CA GLU A 336 -34.58 4.65 6.86
C GLU A 336 -33.92 4.17 5.57
N GLN A 337 -32.89 4.88 5.08
CA GLN A 337 -32.19 4.49 3.85
C GLN A 337 -31.11 3.43 4.13
N PRO A 338 -31.12 2.28 3.45
CA PRO A 338 -30.23 1.14 3.72
C PRO A 338 -28.73 1.41 3.48
N HIS A 339 -28.37 2.57 2.92
CA HIS A 339 -26.98 2.92 2.60
C HIS A 339 -26.41 4.04 3.48
N GLN A 340 -27.18 4.60 4.41
CA GLN A 340 -26.66 5.55 5.38
C GLN A 340 -26.14 4.77 6.58
N THR A 341 -24.82 4.61 6.69
CA THR A 341 -24.18 4.05 7.86
C THR A 341 -23.36 5.12 8.59
N ARG A 342 -23.31 5.03 9.92
CA ARG A 342 -22.44 5.82 10.79
C ARG A 342 -21.48 4.91 11.51
N ARG A 343 -20.21 5.26 11.48
CA ARG A 343 -19.18 4.59 12.29
C ARG A 343 -19.35 4.99 13.75
N THR A 344 -19.45 4.01 14.63
CA THR A 344 -19.47 4.22 16.08
C THR A 344 -18.06 4.41 16.62
N ARG A 345 -17.95 5.01 17.82
CA ARG A 345 -16.69 5.02 18.59
C ARG A 345 -16.35 3.66 19.20
N LYS A 346 -17.33 2.75 19.30
CA LYS A 346 -17.13 1.42 19.86
C LYS A 346 -16.33 0.57 18.87
N ARG A 347 -15.22 0.00 19.34
CA ARG A 347 -14.41 -0.96 18.59
C ARG A 347 -14.84 -2.36 18.98
N GLN A 348 -15.11 -3.20 17.98
CA GLN A 348 -15.49 -4.60 18.17
C GLN A 348 -14.46 -5.48 17.48
N ARG A 349 -14.18 -6.63 18.10
CA ARG A 349 -13.24 -7.60 17.56
C ARG A 349 -13.78 -8.12 16.23
N VAL A 350 -12.88 -8.25 15.27
CA VAL A 350 -13.15 -8.91 14.00
C VAL A 350 -12.21 -10.10 13.85
N LYS A 351 -12.57 -11.02 12.97
CA LYS A 351 -11.71 -12.13 12.56
C LYS A 351 -11.69 -12.23 11.03
N GLY A 352 -10.54 -12.59 10.49
CA GLY A 352 -10.45 -12.95 9.09
C GLY A 352 -11.14 -14.29 8.84
N ALA A 353 -11.71 -14.45 7.66
CA ALA A 353 -12.34 -15.68 7.21
C ALA A 353 -12.16 -15.83 5.71
N VAL A 354 -12.18 -17.07 5.23
CA VAL A 354 -12.16 -17.37 3.80
C VAL A 354 -13.55 -17.85 3.39
N ASP A 355 -14.10 -17.29 2.30
CA ASP A 355 -15.35 -17.80 1.73
C ASP A 355 -15.14 -19.05 0.85
N ILE A 356 -16.24 -19.61 0.35
CA ILE A 356 -16.20 -20.82 -0.49
C ILE A 356 -15.44 -20.62 -1.82
N LEU A 357 -15.29 -19.37 -2.27
CA LEU A 357 -14.56 -19.00 -3.48
C LEU A 357 -13.09 -18.65 -3.19
N GLY A 358 -12.67 -18.70 -1.93
CA GLY A 358 -11.29 -18.44 -1.52
C GLY A 358 -10.93 -16.98 -1.22
N TYR A 359 -11.92 -16.08 -1.16
CA TYR A 359 -11.69 -14.67 -0.83
C TYR A 359 -11.61 -14.48 0.69
N ILE A 360 -10.69 -13.60 1.09
CA ILE A 360 -10.49 -13.22 2.49
C ILE A 360 -11.44 -12.07 2.85
N HIS A 361 -12.19 -12.25 3.93
CA HIS A 361 -13.14 -11.28 4.48
C HIS A 361 -12.86 -11.02 5.95
N TRP A 362 -13.25 -9.83 6.43
CA TRP A 362 -13.21 -9.49 7.85
C TRP A 362 -14.63 -9.45 8.40
N GLN A 363 -14.95 -10.36 9.31
CA GLN A 363 -16.27 -10.48 9.92
C GLN A 363 -16.22 -10.18 11.42
N TRP A 364 -17.35 -9.72 11.98
CA TRP A 364 -17.49 -9.52 13.42
C TRP A 364 -17.32 -10.86 14.15
N ALA A 365 -16.51 -10.86 15.23
CA ALA A 365 -16.08 -12.09 15.91
C ALA A 365 -17.12 -12.65 16.87
#